data_AF-A0A943C8Y2-F1
#
_entry.id   AF-A0A943C8Y2-F1
#
_cell.length_a   1.000
_cell.length_b   1.000
_cell.length_c   1.000
_cell.angle_alpha   90.00
_cell.angle_beta   90.00
_cell.angle_gamma   90.00
#
_symmetry.space_group_name_H-M   'P 1'
#
loop_
_entity.id
_entity.type
_entity.pdbx_description
1 polymer ?
#
loop_
_entity_poly.entity_id
_entity_poly.type
_entity_poly.pdbx_seq_one_letter_code
_entity_poly.pdbx_strand_id
1 'polypeptide(L)'
;MYQLHIDSSFALSDHVQKAICFIHHHYMEDLSIQYVASQIYLHPTYLGYLFKKETGIFFTDYIAICRIEVSKHLLIDYNYTVASAASAVGYRDVKYFRKVFQKKTGLSPVSFQKQNREKIALVS
;
A
#
# COMPACT_ATOMS: atom_id res chain seq x y z
N MET A 1 8.64 -8.94 -7.80
CA MET A 1 7.65 -9.59 -6.93
C MET A 1 8.30 -9.79 -5.58
N TYR A 2 7.94 -8.99 -4.57
CA TYR A 2 8.73 -8.85 -3.35
C TYR A 2 8.36 -9.90 -2.29
N GLN A 3 9.33 -10.76 -1.98
CA GLN A 3 9.28 -11.72 -0.87
C GLN A 3 9.53 -10.98 0.44
N LEU A 4 8.45 -10.64 1.15
CA LEU A 4 8.51 -10.58 2.60
C LEU A 4 8.80 -12.01 3.08
N HIS A 5 9.89 -12.19 3.81
CA HIS A 5 10.24 -13.47 4.44
C HIS A 5 9.16 -13.78 5.48
N ILE A 6 8.16 -14.56 5.05
CA ILE A 6 7.22 -15.23 5.94
C ILE A 6 7.92 -16.51 6.37
N ASP A 7 8.22 -16.63 7.65
CA ASP A 7 8.73 -17.85 8.25
C ASP A 7 7.90 -19.05 7.75
N SER A 8 8.60 -20.02 7.18
CA SER A 8 8.10 -21.16 6.41
C SER A 8 7.29 -22.19 7.24
N SER A 9 6.61 -21.79 8.32
CA SER A 9 5.82 -22.68 9.19
C SER A 9 4.31 -22.41 9.22
N PHE A 10 3.80 -21.31 8.67
CA PHE A 10 2.35 -21.10 8.52
C PHE A 10 2.01 -20.37 7.21
N ALA A 11 1.47 -21.09 6.24
CA ALA A 11 0.80 -20.46 5.11
C ALA A 11 -0.36 -19.58 5.65
N LEU A 12 -0.52 -18.38 5.10
CA LEU A 12 -1.64 -17.50 5.44
C LEU A 12 -2.96 -18.25 5.26
N SER A 13 -3.95 -17.99 6.10
CA SER A 13 -5.29 -18.54 5.91
C SER A 13 -5.88 -18.10 4.57
N ASP A 14 -6.74 -18.92 4.00
CA ASP A 14 -7.48 -18.60 2.77
C ASP A 14 -8.20 -17.25 2.87
N HIS A 15 -8.76 -16.93 4.05
CA HIS A 15 -9.41 -15.65 4.32
C HIS A 15 -8.46 -14.45 4.21
N VAL A 16 -7.25 -14.54 4.79
CA VAL A 16 -6.26 -13.45 4.70
C VAL A 16 -5.71 -13.35 3.28
N GLN A 17 -5.48 -14.47 2.60
CA GLN A 17 -5.07 -14.47 1.19
C GLN A 17 -6.12 -13.79 0.30
N LYS A 18 -7.40 -14.11 0.47
CA LYS A 18 -8.51 -13.45 -0.25
C LYS A 18 -8.58 -11.95 0.04
N ALA A 19 -8.42 -11.55 1.30
CA ALA A 19 -8.40 -10.13 1.68
C ALA A 19 -7.23 -9.38 1.04
N ILE A 20 -6.02 -9.95 1.04
CA ILE A 20 -4.85 -9.37 0.37
C ILE A 20 -5.07 -9.26 -1.14
N CYS A 21 -5.58 -10.32 -1.76
CA CYS A 21 -5.91 -10.33 -3.17
C CYS A 21 -6.90 -9.22 -3.52
N PHE A 22 -7.97 -9.08 -2.73
CA PHE A 22 -8.94 -8.01 -2.90
C PHE A 22 -8.30 -6.63 -2.76
N ILE A 23 -7.49 -6.40 -1.73
CA ILE A 23 -6.78 -5.12 -1.55
C ILE A 23 -5.90 -4.82 -2.77
N HIS A 24 -5.17 -5.78 -3.32
CA HIS A 24 -4.29 -5.54 -4.47
C HIS A 24 -5.04 -5.17 -5.75
N HIS A 25 -6.28 -5.63 -5.92
CA HIS A 25 -7.11 -5.26 -7.07
C HIS A 25 -7.83 -3.93 -6.87
N HIS A 26 -8.14 -3.57 -5.62
CA HIS A 26 -9.01 -2.44 -5.29
C HIS A 26 -8.32 -1.35 -4.45
N TYR A 27 -6.98 -1.35 -4.32
CA TYR A 27 -6.28 -0.44 -3.41
C TYR A 27 -6.55 1.04 -3.71
N MET A 28 -6.90 1.41 -4.94
CA MET A 28 -7.22 2.78 -5.33
C MET A 28 -8.57 3.27 -4.78
N GLU A 29 -9.43 2.36 -4.33
CA GLU A 29 -10.80 2.64 -3.89
C GLU A 29 -10.89 3.00 -2.40
N ASP A 30 -12.06 3.40 -1.93
CA ASP A 30 -12.30 3.69 -0.51
C ASP A 30 -12.46 2.39 0.30
N LEU A 31 -11.35 1.73 0.57
CA LEU A 31 -11.33 0.44 1.27
C LEU A 31 -11.46 0.62 2.78
N SER A 32 -12.50 -0.01 3.34
CA SER A 32 -12.64 -0.24 4.77
C SER A 32 -12.58 -1.74 5.06
N ILE A 33 -12.23 -2.10 6.31
CA ILE A 33 -12.25 -3.50 6.72
C ILE A 33 -13.67 -4.07 6.68
N GLN A 34 -14.68 -3.24 6.93
CA GLN A 34 -16.09 -3.62 6.82
C GLN A 34 -16.45 -4.01 5.39
N TYR A 35 -16.00 -3.21 4.42
CA TYR A 35 -16.26 -3.49 3.02
C TYR A 35 -15.55 -4.76 2.55
N VAL A 36 -14.25 -4.90 2.81
CA VAL A 36 -13.53 -6.10 2.36
C VAL A 36 -14.01 -7.37 3.06
N ALA A 37 -14.35 -7.30 4.35
CA ALA A 37 -14.92 -8.44 5.06
C ALA A 37 -16.25 -8.91 4.46
N SER A 38 -17.10 -7.97 4.01
CA SER A 38 -18.38 -8.34 3.36
C SER A 38 -18.17 -9.03 2.01
N GLN A 39 -17.14 -8.64 1.25
CA GLN A 39 -16.81 -9.27 -0.04
C GLN A 39 -16.30 -10.72 0.10
N ILE A 40 -15.79 -11.08 1.28
CA ILE A 40 -15.27 -12.43 1.56
C ILE A 40 -16.11 -13.19 2.60
N TYR A 41 -17.33 -12.72 2.87
CA TYR A 41 -18.30 -13.32 3.79
C TYR A 41 -17.77 -13.53 5.22
N LEU A 42 -17.02 -12.55 5.75
CA LEU A 42 -16.50 -12.55 7.12
C LEU A 42 -17.04 -11.40 7.97
N HIS A 43 -17.02 -11.61 9.29
CA HIS A 43 -17.22 -10.53 10.23
C HIS A 43 -15.97 -9.61 10.28
N PRO A 44 -16.09 -8.28 10.24
CA PRO A 44 -14.95 -7.36 10.16
C PRO A 44 -13.96 -7.50 11.32
N THR A 45 -14.46 -7.71 12.54
CA THR A 45 -13.62 -7.92 13.74
C THR A 45 -12.77 -9.18 13.60
N TYR A 46 -13.33 -10.25 13.07
CA TYR A 46 -12.61 -11.51 12.90
C TYR A 46 -11.54 -11.36 11.82
N LEU A 47 -11.88 -10.74 10.69
CA LEU A 47 -10.89 -10.42 9.65
C LEU A 47 -9.75 -9.57 10.22
N GLY A 48 -10.05 -8.52 11.00
CA GLY A 48 -9.02 -7.65 11.57
C GLY A 48 -8.07 -8.37 12.51
N TYR A 49 -8.61 -9.23 13.38
CA TYR A 49 -7.82 -10.07 14.26
C TYR A 49 -6.94 -11.03 13.47
N LEU A 50 -7.52 -11.78 12.53
CA LEU A 50 -6.82 -12.80 11.77
C LEU A 50 -5.73 -12.17 10.89
N PHE A 51 -6.06 -11.08 10.20
CA PHE A 51 -5.14 -10.34 9.35
C PHE A 51 -3.94 -9.82 10.16
N LYS A 52 -4.17 -9.19 11.32
CA LYS A 52 -3.08 -8.72 12.18
C LYS A 52 -2.23 -9.85 12.73
N LYS A 53 -2.87 -10.96 13.14
CA LYS A 53 -2.20 -12.15 13.66
C LYS A 53 -1.27 -12.78 12.62
N GLU A 54 -1.73 -12.90 11.38
CA GLU A 54 -1.02 -13.63 10.34
C GLU A 54 -0.04 -12.75 9.54
N THR A 55 -0.40 -11.50 9.26
CA THR A 55 0.48 -10.57 8.49
C THR A 55 1.42 -9.77 9.39
N GLY A 56 1.20 -9.77 10.70
CA GLY A 56 1.91 -8.93 11.66
C GLY A 56 1.55 -7.44 11.60
N ILE A 57 0.69 -6.99 10.66
CA ILE A 57 0.34 -5.57 10.50
C ILE A 57 -1.18 -5.33 10.45
N PHE A 58 -1.60 -4.10 10.76
CA PHE A 58 -3.02 -3.78 10.73
C PHE A 58 -3.52 -3.69 9.29
N PHE A 59 -4.78 -4.02 9.07
CA PHE A 59 -5.43 -4.00 7.75
C PHE A 59 -5.28 -2.65 7.04
N THR A 60 -5.54 -1.54 7.73
CA THR A 60 -5.40 -0.18 7.18
C THR A 60 -3.95 0.19 6.88
N ASP A 61 -3.01 -0.28 7.70
CA ASP A 61 -1.57 -0.12 7.45
C ASP A 61 -1.13 -0.89 6.21
N TYR A 62 -1.70 -2.07 5.95
CA TYR A 62 -1.42 -2.86 4.76
C TYR A 62 -1.86 -2.13 3.49
N ILE A 63 -3.09 -1.58 3.48
CA ILE A 63 -3.57 -0.75 2.37
C ILE A 63 -2.64 0.43 2.15
N ALA A 64 -2.25 1.13 3.22
CA ALA A 64 -1.32 2.25 3.12
C ALA A 64 0.03 1.82 2.51
N ILE A 65 0.61 0.71 2.96
CA ILE A 65 1.87 0.18 2.39
C ILE A 65 1.70 -0.12 0.91
N CYS A 66 0.64 -0.84 0.51
CA CYS A 66 0.36 -1.16 -0.88
C CYS A 66 0.32 0.12 -1.75
N ARG A 67 -0.44 1.13 -1.33
CA ARG A 67 -0.53 2.44 -2.02
C ARG A 67 0.81 3.15 -2.10
N ILE A 68 1.59 3.14 -1.02
CA ILE A 68 2.90 3.81 -0.98
C ILE A 68 3.87 3.13 -1.95
N GLU A 69 3.94 1.80 -1.98
CA GLU A 69 4.82 1.08 -2.90
C GLU A 69 4.47 1.38 -4.36
N VAL A 70 3.18 1.34 -4.73
CA VAL A 70 2.75 1.73 -6.09
C VAL A 70 3.12 3.19 -6.38
N SER A 71 2.93 4.10 -5.43
CA SER A 71 3.22 5.52 -5.64
C SER A 71 4.71 5.80 -5.88
N LYS A 72 5.62 5.00 -5.31
CA LYS A 72 7.06 5.14 -5.57
C LYS A 72 7.37 4.94 -7.05
N HIS A 73 6.75 3.97 -7.70
CA HIS A 73 6.93 3.72 -9.13
C HIS A 73 6.40 4.89 -9.97
N LEU A 74 5.22 5.42 -9.63
CA LEU A 74 4.66 6.58 -10.32
C LEU A 74 5.52 7.84 -10.15
N LEU A 75 6.05 8.10 -8.95
CA LEU A 75 6.85 9.29 -8.67
C LEU A 75 8.16 9.33 -9.48
N ILE A 76 8.66 8.17 -9.88
CA ILE A 76 9.86 8.03 -10.70
C ILE A 76 9.58 8.42 -12.16
N ASP A 77 8.40 8.11 -12.69
CA ASP A 77 7.97 8.51 -14.04
C ASP A 77 7.79 10.03 -14.13
N TYR A 78 8.45 10.67 -15.10
CA TYR A 78 8.42 12.12 -15.34
C TYR A 78 7.03 12.69 -15.61
N ASN A 79 6.08 11.87 -16.03
CA ASN A 79 4.70 12.27 -16.31
C ASN A 79 3.86 12.52 -15.05
N TYR A 80 4.33 12.09 -13.88
CA TYR A 80 3.58 12.25 -12.64
C TYR A 80 4.12 13.38 -11.76
N THR A 81 3.21 14.25 -11.33
CA THR A 81 3.39 15.12 -10.16
C THR A 81 3.06 14.36 -8.88
N VAL A 82 3.55 14.85 -7.73
CA VAL A 82 3.19 14.30 -6.40
C VAL A 82 1.68 14.24 -6.19
N ALA A 83 0.93 15.25 -6.67
CA ALA A 83 -0.52 15.28 -6.53
C ALA A 83 -1.20 14.22 -7.42
N SER A 84 -0.76 14.08 -8.68
CA SER A 84 -1.30 13.05 -9.58
C SER A 84 -0.98 11.63 -9.10
N ALA A 85 0.22 11.38 -8.57
CA ALA A 85 0.59 10.09 -8.01
C ALA A 85 -0.25 9.75 -6.76
N ALA A 86 -0.48 10.74 -5.88
CA ALA A 86 -1.34 10.55 -4.71
C ALA A 86 -2.78 10.17 -5.11
N SER A 87 -3.35 10.90 -6.08
CA SER A 87 -4.70 10.62 -6.59
C SER A 87 -4.77 9.26 -7.27
N ALA A 88 -3.76 8.90 -8.07
CA ALA A 88 -3.71 7.64 -8.79
C ALA A 88 -3.65 6.43 -7.86
N VAL A 89 -3.13 6.56 -6.64
CA VAL A 89 -3.11 5.46 -5.65
C VAL A 89 -4.22 5.55 -4.61
N GLY A 90 -5.23 6.39 -4.82
CA GLY A 90 -6.44 6.43 -3.99
C GLY A 90 -6.39 7.39 -2.78
N TYR A 91 -5.46 8.36 -2.74
CA TYR A 91 -5.51 9.43 -1.75
C TYR A 91 -6.24 10.66 -2.30
N ARG A 92 -7.33 11.06 -1.63
CA ARG A 92 -8.07 12.31 -1.94
C ARG A 92 -7.35 13.56 -1.42
N ASP A 93 -6.63 13.43 -0.31
CA ASP A 93 -5.87 14.53 0.29
C ASP A 93 -4.35 14.32 0.12
N VAL A 94 -3.75 15.17 -0.71
CA VAL A 94 -2.31 15.18 -0.99
C VAL A 94 -1.48 15.51 0.26
N LYS A 95 -1.99 16.32 1.20
CA LYS A 95 -1.30 16.63 2.46
C LYS A 95 -1.24 15.39 3.34
N TYR A 96 -2.33 14.63 3.42
CA TYR A 96 -2.35 13.36 4.15
C TYR A 96 -1.41 12.33 3.50
N PHE A 97 -1.46 12.19 2.17
CA PHE A 97 -0.52 11.34 1.43
C PHE A 97 0.94 11.64 1.77
N ARG A 98 1.34 12.92 1.75
CA ARG A 98 2.71 13.33 2.08
C ARG A 98 3.13 12.86 3.48
N LYS A 99 2.25 13.01 4.48
CA LYS A 99 2.51 12.54 5.85
C LYS A 99 2.69 11.02 5.91
N VAL A 100 1.80 10.27 5.25
CA VAL A 100 1.87 8.80 5.23
C VAL A 100 3.11 8.32 4.49
N PHE A 101 3.40 8.89 3.32
CA PHE A 101 4.59 8.55 2.52
C PHE A 101 5.87 8.80 3.32
N GLN A 102 6.00 9.96 3.97
CA GLN A 102 7.17 10.26 4.79
C GLN A 102 7.29 9.32 5.99
N LYS A 103 6.18 9.01 6.67
CA LYS A 103 6.19 8.05 7.78
C LYS A 103 6.65 6.65 7.35
N LYS A 104 6.28 6.20 6.14
CA LYS A 104 6.58 4.85 5.64
C LYS A 104 7.93 4.75 4.93
N THR A 105 8.46 5.84 4.37
CA THR A 105 9.69 5.82 3.55
C THR A 105 10.86 6.58 4.17
N GLY A 106 10.63 7.43 5.17
CA GLY A 106 11.61 8.36 5.72
C GLY A 106 11.84 9.62 4.90
N LEU A 107 11.29 9.71 3.68
CA LEU A 107 11.50 10.84 2.76
C LEU A 107 10.17 11.50 2.38
N SER A 108 10.19 12.81 2.11
CA SER A 108 9.03 13.44 1.48
C SER A 108 8.86 12.92 0.03
N PRO A 109 7.64 12.88 -0.53
CA PRO A 109 7.43 12.48 -1.92
C PRO A 109 8.25 13.30 -2.92
N VAL A 110 8.41 14.60 -2.67
CA VAL A 110 9.20 15.51 -3.53
C VAL A 110 10.68 15.15 -3.46
N SER A 111 11.21 14.93 -2.26
CA SER A 111 12.61 14.52 -2.06
C SER A 111 12.87 13.16 -2.72
N PHE A 112 11.96 12.20 -2.54
CA PHE A 112 12.05 10.89 -3.18
C PHE A 112 12.03 11.00 -4.70
N GLN A 113 11.10 11.77 -5.26
CA GLN A 113 10.98 12.00 -6.71
C GLN A 113 12.27 12.61 -7.28
N LYS A 114 12.79 13.67 -6.66
CA LYS A 114 14.02 14.35 -7.10
C LYS A 114 15.21 13.38 -7.08
N GLN A 115 15.44 12.72 -5.95
CA GLN A 115 16.59 11.82 -5.76
C GLN A 115 16.61 10.66 -6.76
N ASN A 116 15.44 10.06 -7.05
CA ASN A 116 15.40 8.90 -7.94
C ASN A 116 15.45 9.28 -9.42
N ARG A 117 14.88 10.44 -9.81
CA ARG A 117 15.00 10.94 -11.19
C ARG A 117 16.43 11.37 -11.54
N GLU A 118 17.12 12.04 -10.62
CA GLU A 118 18.55 12.37 -10.78
C GLU A 118 19.39 11.11 -10.97
N LYS A 119 19.14 10.07 -10.16
CA LYS A 119 19.83 8.77 -10.33
C LYS A 119 19.57 8.19 -11.71
N ILE A 120 18.33 8.18 -12.19
CA ILE A 120 17.99 7.60 -13.49
C ILE A 120 18.65 8.36 -14.64
N ALA A 121 18.65 9.69 -14.60
CA ALA A 121 19.30 10.52 -15.61
C ALA A 121 20.82 10.33 -15.68
N LEU A 122 21.46 9.81 -14.62
CA LEU A 122 22.91 9.52 -14.60
C LEU A 122 23.26 8.12 -15.15
N VAL A 123 22.28 7.24 -15.36
CA VAL A 123 22.47 5.87 -15.92
C VAL A 123 21.80 5.65 -17.28
N SER A 124 21.11 6.67 -17.81
CA SER A 124 20.48 6.68 -19.15
C SER A 124 21.29 7.52 -20.13
#